data_AF-A0A5B8MKF6-F1
#
_entry.id   AF-A0A5B8MKF6-F1
#
_cell.length_a   1.000
_cell.length_b   1.000
_cell.length_c   1.000
_cell.angle_alpha   90.00
_cell.angle_beta   90.00
_cell.angle_gamma   90.00
#
_symmetry.space_group_name_H-M   'P 1'
#
loop_
_entity.id
_entity.type
_entity.pdbx_description
1 polymer ?
#
loop_
_entity_poly.entity_id
_entity_poly.type
_entity_poly.pdbx_seq_one_letter_code
_entity_poly.pdbx_strand_id
1 'polypeptide(L)'
;MAMAMTRRWRVRGRRRGRDAVVGLVVLLAVTGLVVFQVSFVSVEEGRVEDKEGRGAGSWEQARTLQHAQASTAAGLAVTYRRSSKGWCTRRSMYPPDGSPAAIPRGLLYVKVPKSASSTLASIVHRIAIENECEDFRNEHTNEAQKYARRDKARSFLLGSVRDPANRAVSRVFWVGVTQKGLDPTDENVLDWLSHTTDHQYGAVSKGQGGFQTRYLDLREPGAKDWVYFTWEHKTRVRNPVALTGRVKAILRDYDFMVVVERMDESVVMLGLLLGIDVGDLLTVSSKVHDRYHYFPWLGKCLRIAPSFVSRKVGLYLNSSSWYAQNYGDYLLHEAASLSLDKSIEAWGRPKFDEALARYRKLKERVEEECLEKTVFQCTSEGVAQPEKAESNCYDRDRGCGYPCIDRTVLESARTWD
;
A
#
# COMPACT_ATOMS: atom_id res chain seq x y z
N MET A 1 -51.57 -29.82 -21.65
CA MET A 1 -51.14 -30.81 -20.64
C MET A 1 -50.24 -30.12 -19.64
N ALA A 2 -50.68 -30.11 -18.38
CA ALA A 2 -50.04 -29.54 -17.18
C ALA A 2 -48.70 -30.26 -16.86
N MET A 3 -47.75 -29.73 -16.08
CA MET A 3 -47.87 -29.22 -14.71
C MET A 3 -46.73 -28.28 -14.31
N ALA A 4 -47.10 -27.25 -13.56
CA ALA A 4 -46.24 -26.41 -12.75
C ALA A 4 -46.01 -27.03 -11.36
N MET A 5 -44.81 -26.86 -10.78
CA MET A 5 -44.52 -27.17 -9.38
C MET A 5 -44.16 -25.88 -8.62
N THR A 6 -45.11 -25.38 -7.83
CA THR A 6 -44.89 -24.40 -6.76
C THR A 6 -44.83 -25.12 -5.43
N ARG A 7 -43.76 -24.94 -4.64
CA ARG A 7 -43.71 -25.35 -3.23
C ARG A 7 -43.92 -24.15 -2.30
N ARG A 8 -45.08 -24.14 -1.63
CA ARG A 8 -45.37 -23.32 -0.44
C ARG A 8 -44.70 -23.94 0.78
N TRP A 9 -43.99 -23.14 1.57
CA TRP A 9 -43.70 -23.44 2.97
C TRP A 9 -44.64 -22.64 3.87
N ARG A 10 -45.24 -23.36 4.82
CA ARG A 10 -46.19 -22.88 5.83
C ARG A 10 -45.49 -23.03 7.17
N VAL A 11 -45.27 -21.94 7.89
CA VAL A 11 -44.82 -21.97 9.29
C VAL A 11 -45.91 -21.35 10.14
N ARG A 12 -46.43 -22.13 11.10
CA ARG A 12 -47.39 -21.71 12.13
C ARG A 12 -46.60 -21.29 13.36
N GLY A 13 -47.14 -20.29 14.06
CA GLY A 13 -46.43 -19.51 15.06
C GLY A 13 -46.39 -20.09 16.48
N ARG A 14 -45.72 -19.32 17.35
CA ARG A 14 -45.99 -19.31 18.79
C ARG A 14 -45.74 -17.90 19.33
N ARG A 15 -46.78 -17.32 19.94
CA ARG A 15 -46.71 -16.12 20.79
C ARG A 15 -46.28 -16.51 22.20
N ARG A 16 -45.46 -15.69 22.84
CA ARG A 16 -45.51 -15.35 24.28
C ARG A 16 -44.66 -14.10 24.49
N GLY A 17 -45.28 -13.05 25.03
CA GLY A 17 -44.61 -11.79 25.33
C GLY A 17 -43.89 -11.79 26.66
N ARG A 18 -43.15 -10.70 26.92
CA ARG A 18 -43.12 -9.95 28.17
C ARG A 18 -42.30 -8.66 28.00
N ASP A 19 -42.89 -7.61 28.55
CA ASP A 19 -42.31 -6.49 29.31
C ASP A 19 -41.42 -5.48 28.59
N ALA A 20 -42.00 -4.29 28.46
CA ALA A 20 -41.36 -3.03 28.13
C ALA A 20 -40.51 -2.54 29.31
N VAL A 21 -39.25 -2.20 29.06
CA VAL A 21 -38.44 -1.35 29.91
C VAL A 21 -38.15 -0.08 29.12
N VAL A 22 -38.74 1.02 29.59
CA VAL A 22 -38.46 2.37 29.12
C VAL A 22 -37.13 2.79 29.73
N GLY A 23 -36.07 2.78 28.91
CA GLY A 23 -34.77 3.34 29.25
C GLY A 23 -34.66 4.76 28.70
N LEU A 24 -34.62 5.73 29.61
CA LEU A 24 -34.33 7.14 29.37
C LEU A 24 -32.91 7.29 28.79
N VAL A 25 -32.78 7.70 27.52
CA VAL A 25 -31.48 8.06 26.92
C VAL A 25 -31.33 9.57 27.04
N VAL A 26 -30.41 9.99 27.89
CA VAL A 26 -29.91 11.37 27.96
C VAL A 26 -28.94 11.56 26.79
N LEU A 27 -29.34 12.35 25.79
CA LEU A 27 -28.45 12.83 24.74
C LEU A 27 -27.60 13.99 25.30
N LEU A 28 -26.32 13.72 25.56
CA LEU A 28 -25.31 14.77 25.64
C LEU A 28 -24.65 14.87 24.25
N ALA A 29 -25.00 15.93 23.53
CA ALA A 29 -24.30 16.34 22.33
C ALA A 29 -22.95 16.95 22.75
N VAL A 30 -21.87 16.18 22.59
CA VAL A 30 -20.50 16.70 22.64
C VAL A 30 -20.01 16.79 21.20
N THR A 31 -19.71 18.02 20.80
CA THR A 31 -19.16 18.42 19.50
C THR A 31 -17.94 17.57 19.14
N GLY A 32 -18.07 16.82 18.06
CA GLY A 32 -17.03 15.96 17.51
C GLY A 32 -15.86 16.78 16.98
N LEU A 33 -14.73 16.66 17.67
CA LEU A 33 -13.41 16.98 17.14
C LEU A 33 -12.67 15.64 17.09
N VAL A 34 -12.73 14.97 15.93
CA VAL A 34 -11.94 13.76 15.68
C VAL A 34 -10.49 14.20 15.46
N VAL A 35 -9.75 14.32 16.56
CA VAL A 35 -8.29 14.45 16.50
C VAL A 35 -7.73 13.09 16.13
N PHE A 36 -7.18 12.96 14.91
CA PHE A 36 -6.27 11.87 14.61
C PHE A 36 -5.06 12.00 15.55
N GLN A 37 -5.02 11.20 16.62
CA GLN A 37 -3.82 11.01 17.42
C GLN A 37 -2.79 10.31 16.52
N VAL A 38 -1.94 11.12 15.87
CA VAL A 38 -0.62 10.65 15.47
C VAL A 38 0.15 10.51 16.78
N SER A 39 0.18 9.29 17.32
CA SER A 39 1.02 8.97 18.48
C SER A 39 2.48 9.13 18.06
N PHE A 40 3.02 10.33 18.20
CA PHE A 40 4.46 10.51 18.32
C PHE A 40 4.86 9.87 19.64
N VAL A 41 5.45 8.69 19.55
CA VAL A 41 6.20 8.12 20.67
C VAL A 41 7.40 9.04 20.86
N SER A 42 7.28 10.05 21.72
CA SER A 42 8.44 10.69 22.32
C SER A 42 9.16 9.62 23.12
N VAL A 43 10.17 9.02 22.51
CA VAL A 43 11.15 8.22 23.23
C VAL A 43 11.91 9.22 24.10
N GLU A 44 11.54 9.34 25.38
CA GLU A 44 12.45 9.94 26.35
C GLU A 44 13.80 9.26 26.16
N GLU A 45 14.86 10.04 25.98
CA GLU A 45 16.26 9.59 25.99
C GLU A 45 16.62 9.09 27.39
N GLY A 46 15.92 8.07 27.88
CA GLY A 46 16.36 7.22 28.95
C GLY A 46 17.62 6.56 28.46
N ARG A 47 18.76 7.12 28.87
CA ARG A 47 20.10 6.58 28.69
C ARG A 47 20.11 5.20 29.35
N VAL A 48 19.70 4.18 28.62
CA VAL A 48 19.90 2.79 29.02
C VAL A 48 21.40 2.60 28.95
N GLU A 49 22.05 2.67 30.10
CA GLU A 49 23.40 2.16 30.24
C GLU A 49 23.33 0.67 29.96
N ASP A 50 23.54 0.30 28.69
CA ASP A 50 24.01 -1.03 28.34
C ASP A 50 25.26 -1.24 29.18
N LYS A 51 25.15 -2.11 30.19
CA LYS A 51 26.24 -2.45 31.12
C LYS A 51 27.50 -2.99 30.42
N GLU A 52 27.44 -3.19 29.11
CA GLU A 52 28.58 -3.61 28.28
C GLU A 52 29.27 -2.48 27.51
N GLY A 53 28.82 -1.22 27.59
CA GLY A 53 29.50 -0.08 26.94
C GLY A 53 29.57 -0.14 25.39
N ARG A 54 28.95 -1.14 24.75
CA ARG A 54 28.98 -1.35 23.29
C ARG A 54 27.85 -0.67 22.53
N GLY A 55 26.85 -0.11 23.22
CA GLY A 55 25.66 0.45 22.58
C GLY A 55 25.87 1.80 21.87
N ALA A 56 26.70 2.69 22.43
CA ALA A 56 26.79 4.09 21.98
C ALA A 56 27.25 4.24 20.52
N GLY A 57 28.22 3.42 20.07
CA GLY A 57 28.76 3.51 18.72
C GLY A 57 27.80 3.09 17.59
N SER A 58 26.79 2.26 17.90
CA SER A 58 25.83 1.80 16.89
C SER A 58 24.89 2.92 16.41
N TRP A 59 24.47 3.79 17.32
CA TRP A 59 23.53 4.88 17.04
C TRP A 59 24.16 6.00 16.22
N GLU A 60 25.40 6.36 16.53
CA GLU A 60 26.15 7.38 15.80
C GLU A 60 26.43 6.95 14.35
N GLN A 61 26.73 5.67 14.14
CA GLN A 61 26.87 5.09 12.79
C GLN A 61 25.55 5.13 12.01
N ALA A 62 24.42 4.78 12.64
CA ALA A 62 23.11 4.86 12.00
C ALA A 62 22.77 6.31 11.58
N ARG A 63 23.01 7.29 12.46
CA ARG A 63 22.82 8.72 12.13
C ARG A 63 23.72 9.18 10.98
N THR A 64 24.97 8.74 10.97
CA THR A 64 25.91 9.04 9.87
C THR A 64 25.38 8.50 8.53
N LEU A 65 24.88 7.26 8.51
CA LEU A 65 24.27 6.68 7.32
C LEU A 65 23.01 7.44 6.90
N GLN A 66 22.16 7.86 7.86
CA GLN A 66 20.96 8.67 7.59
C GLN A 66 21.29 10.02 6.96
N HIS A 67 22.30 10.74 7.47
CA HIS A 67 22.74 12.00 6.87
C HIS A 67 23.27 11.81 5.45
N ALA A 68 24.09 10.78 5.23
CA ALA A 68 24.59 10.44 3.90
C ALA A 68 23.45 10.07 2.93
N GLN A 69 22.46 9.32 3.43
CA GLN A 69 21.27 8.94 2.68
C GLN A 69 20.42 10.15 2.28
N ALA A 70 20.17 11.10 3.19
CA ALA A 70 19.38 12.30 2.90
C ALA A 70 20.06 13.17 1.83
N SER A 71 21.36 13.42 1.97
CA SER A 71 22.15 14.17 0.98
C SER A 71 22.14 13.50 -0.40
N THR A 72 22.33 12.18 -0.43
CA THR A 72 22.29 11.40 -1.67
C THR A 72 20.90 11.42 -2.31
N ALA A 73 19.84 11.24 -1.52
CA ALA A 73 18.45 11.22 -1.99
C ALA A 73 18.05 12.52 -2.70
N ALA A 74 18.48 13.67 -2.19
CA ALA A 74 18.20 14.96 -2.81
C ALA A 74 18.75 15.07 -4.25
N GLY A 75 19.93 14.48 -4.50
CA GLY A 75 20.55 14.39 -5.83
C GLY A 75 19.91 13.34 -6.75
N LEU A 76 19.13 12.41 -6.20
CA LEU A 76 18.39 11.39 -6.96
C LEU A 76 16.95 11.82 -7.29
N ALA A 77 16.37 12.71 -6.49
CA ALA A 77 14.98 13.11 -6.62
C ALA A 77 14.69 13.73 -8.01
N VAL A 78 13.65 13.23 -8.66
CA VAL A 78 13.19 13.62 -10.01
C VAL A 78 11.92 14.46 -9.93
N THR A 79 11.61 15.18 -11.00
CA THR A 79 10.29 15.82 -11.17
C THR A 79 9.47 14.95 -12.12
N TYR A 80 8.34 14.43 -11.66
CA TYR A 80 7.40 13.70 -12.49
C TYR A 80 6.67 14.67 -13.42
N ARG A 81 6.49 14.27 -14.67
CA ARG A 81 5.88 15.10 -15.71
C ARG A 81 4.54 14.51 -16.14
N ARG A 82 3.63 15.38 -16.54
CA ARG A 82 2.33 14.98 -17.09
C ARG A 82 2.53 13.91 -18.17
N SER A 83 1.78 12.83 -18.05
CA SER A 83 1.78 11.79 -19.06
C SER A 83 1.07 12.29 -20.32
N SER A 84 1.56 11.90 -21.50
CA SER A 84 0.74 12.00 -22.71
C SER A 84 -0.44 11.04 -22.57
N LYS A 85 -1.56 11.28 -23.25
CA LYS A 85 -2.76 10.40 -23.17
C LYS A 85 -2.52 8.95 -23.62
N GLY A 86 -1.29 8.57 -24.01
CA GLY A 86 -0.92 7.21 -24.38
C GLY A 86 -1.01 6.17 -23.26
N TRP A 87 -1.22 6.58 -22.00
CA TRP A 87 -1.35 5.66 -20.87
C TRP A 87 -2.70 4.94 -20.80
N CYS A 88 -3.76 5.50 -21.37
CA CYS A 88 -5.07 4.87 -21.43
C CYS A 88 -5.26 4.33 -22.84
N THR A 89 -4.97 3.05 -23.04
CA THR A 89 -5.19 2.40 -24.33
C THR A 89 -6.46 1.58 -24.28
N ARG A 90 -7.36 1.82 -25.24
CA ARG A 90 -8.36 0.80 -25.63
C ARG A 90 -7.61 -0.49 -25.95
N ARG A 91 -8.27 -1.63 -25.75
CA ARG A 91 -7.77 -2.98 -26.00
C ARG A 91 -7.36 -3.04 -27.44
N SER A 92 -6.08 -2.75 -27.66
CA SER A 92 -5.36 -3.15 -28.85
C SER A 92 -5.62 -4.63 -28.95
N MET A 93 -6.31 -5.09 -30.01
CA MET A 93 -6.48 -6.50 -30.34
C MET A 93 -5.17 -7.22 -30.03
N TYR A 94 -5.12 -7.89 -28.87
CA TYR A 94 -4.13 -8.93 -28.70
C TYR A 94 -4.57 -9.98 -29.71
N PRO A 95 -3.68 -10.43 -30.60
CA PRO A 95 -4.04 -11.56 -31.42
C PRO A 95 -4.33 -12.72 -30.43
N PRO A 96 -5.51 -13.37 -30.53
CA PRO A 96 -5.91 -14.47 -29.65
C PRO A 96 -4.98 -15.69 -29.74
N ASP A 97 -3.94 -15.63 -30.58
CA ASP A 97 -3.08 -16.73 -31.00
C ASP A 97 -1.81 -16.93 -30.14
N GLY A 98 -1.59 -16.11 -29.11
CA GLY A 98 -0.44 -16.28 -28.21
C GLY A 98 0.93 -15.94 -28.82
N SER A 99 0.95 -15.15 -29.89
CA SER A 99 2.19 -14.59 -30.47
C SER A 99 2.94 -13.68 -29.46
N PRO A 100 4.24 -13.40 -29.66
CA PRO A 100 5.23 -13.17 -28.60
C PRO A 100 4.78 -12.12 -27.58
N ALA A 101 4.96 -12.47 -26.29
CA ALA A 101 4.52 -11.72 -25.11
C ALA A 101 4.41 -10.21 -25.38
N ALA A 102 3.18 -9.75 -25.66
CA ALA A 102 3.03 -8.40 -26.18
C ALA A 102 3.70 -7.39 -25.25
N ILE A 103 4.38 -6.43 -25.89
CA ILE A 103 5.02 -5.31 -25.22
C ILE A 103 3.99 -4.68 -24.27
N PRO A 104 4.25 -4.64 -22.94
CA PRO A 104 3.29 -4.06 -22.00
C PRO A 104 2.95 -2.61 -22.35
N ARG A 105 1.65 -2.28 -22.31
CA ARG A 105 1.08 -0.95 -22.58
C ARG A 105 0.07 -0.58 -21.49
N GLY A 106 -0.41 0.64 -21.55
CA GLY A 106 -1.51 1.11 -20.71
C GLY A 106 -1.09 1.47 -19.27
N LEU A 107 -1.99 1.29 -18.31
CA LEU A 107 -1.73 1.61 -16.91
C LEU A 107 -1.11 0.41 -16.18
N LEU A 108 0.17 0.51 -15.83
CA LEU A 108 0.96 -0.59 -15.27
C LEU A 108 1.32 -0.29 -13.81
N TYR A 109 1.11 -1.24 -12.92
CA TYR A 109 1.43 -1.08 -11.50
C TYR A 109 2.25 -2.25 -10.95
N VAL A 110 3.39 -1.93 -10.34
CA VAL A 110 4.21 -2.89 -9.57
C VAL A 110 3.78 -2.90 -8.11
N LYS A 111 3.09 -3.97 -7.70
CA LYS A 111 2.51 -4.13 -6.36
C LYS A 111 3.56 -4.56 -5.33
N VAL A 112 4.23 -3.61 -4.69
CA VAL A 112 5.18 -3.91 -3.60
C VAL A 112 4.44 -4.39 -2.35
N PRO A 113 4.69 -5.63 -1.86
CA PRO A 113 4.03 -6.15 -0.66
C PRO A 113 4.14 -5.22 0.54
N LYS A 114 2.98 -4.90 1.12
CA LYS A 114 2.81 -4.07 2.33
C LYS A 114 3.20 -2.59 2.16
N SER A 115 3.33 -2.13 0.93
CA SER A 115 3.41 -0.71 0.56
C SER A 115 2.08 -0.27 -0.06
N ALA A 116 0.98 -0.44 0.70
CA ALA A 116 -0.39 -0.17 0.28
C ALA A 116 -0.83 -0.84 -1.04
N SER A 117 -0.28 -2.03 -1.32
CA SER A 117 -0.45 -2.71 -2.61
C SER A 117 -1.90 -3.00 -3.00
N SER A 118 -2.76 -3.32 -2.04
CA SER A 118 -4.17 -3.60 -2.30
C SER A 118 -4.97 -2.31 -2.55
N THR A 119 -4.75 -1.26 -1.76
CA THR A 119 -5.40 0.04 -1.95
C THR A 119 -5.06 0.63 -3.31
N LEU A 120 -3.77 0.67 -3.67
CA LEU A 120 -3.35 1.19 -4.97
C LEU A 120 -3.81 0.30 -6.14
N ALA A 121 -3.92 -1.02 -5.94
CA ALA A 121 -4.50 -1.89 -6.97
C ALA A 121 -5.99 -1.57 -7.19
N SER A 122 -6.73 -1.23 -6.13
CA SER A 122 -8.11 -0.75 -6.23
C SER A 122 -8.20 0.58 -6.97
N ILE A 123 -7.31 1.54 -6.67
CA ILE A 123 -7.23 2.84 -7.36
C ILE A 123 -6.93 2.65 -8.84
N VAL A 124 -5.92 1.85 -9.19
CA VAL A 124 -5.56 1.55 -10.58
C VAL A 124 -6.72 0.90 -11.34
N HIS A 125 -7.46 -0.01 -10.69
CA HIS A 125 -8.63 -0.65 -11.29
C HIS A 125 -9.75 0.38 -11.53
N ARG A 126 -10.02 1.24 -10.55
CA ARG A 126 -11.00 2.33 -10.68
C ARG A 126 -10.65 3.26 -11.83
N ILE A 127 -9.42 3.78 -11.86
CA ILE A 127 -8.93 4.64 -12.95
C ILE A 127 -9.20 3.98 -14.30
N ALA A 128 -8.86 2.69 -14.43
CA ALA A 128 -9.05 1.98 -15.69
C ALA A 128 -10.53 1.86 -16.09
N ILE A 129 -11.43 1.57 -15.15
CA ILE A 129 -12.87 1.47 -15.42
C ILE A 129 -13.48 2.82 -15.76
N GLU A 130 -13.27 3.83 -14.92
CA GLU A 130 -13.88 5.17 -15.09
C GLU A 130 -13.38 5.90 -16.35
N ASN A 131 -12.21 5.51 -16.85
CA ASN A 131 -11.61 6.12 -18.05
C ASN A 131 -11.60 5.20 -19.28
N GLU A 132 -12.35 4.09 -19.25
CA GLU A 132 -12.45 3.11 -20.35
C GLU A 132 -11.09 2.56 -20.83
N CYS A 133 -10.13 2.41 -19.91
CA CYS A 133 -8.82 1.85 -20.20
C CYS A 133 -8.86 0.33 -20.09
N GLU A 134 -8.67 -0.37 -21.21
CA GLU A 134 -8.78 -1.83 -21.22
C GLU A 134 -7.43 -2.54 -21.04
N ASP A 135 -6.30 -1.89 -21.35
CA ASP A 135 -4.96 -2.43 -21.02
C ASP A 135 -4.50 -1.82 -19.69
N PHE A 136 -4.80 -2.49 -18.58
CA PHE A 136 -4.20 -2.18 -17.29
C PHE A 136 -3.73 -3.46 -16.61
N ARG A 137 -2.65 -3.36 -15.85
CA ARG A 137 -2.04 -4.51 -15.16
C ARG A 137 -1.53 -4.09 -13.80
N ASN A 138 -1.70 -4.96 -12.81
CA ASN A 138 -1.24 -4.70 -11.46
C ASN A 138 -0.58 -5.96 -10.88
N GLU A 139 0.72 -6.08 -11.15
CA GLU A 139 1.45 -7.33 -10.96
C GLU A 139 2.46 -7.27 -9.82
N HIS A 140 2.77 -8.44 -9.29
CA HIS A 140 3.90 -8.66 -8.39
C HIS A 140 5.19 -8.92 -9.20
N THR A 141 6.37 -8.88 -8.55
CA THR A 141 7.71 -8.85 -9.20
C THR A 141 7.91 -9.75 -10.40
N ASN A 142 7.64 -11.06 -10.28
CA ASN A 142 7.96 -12.02 -11.35
C ASN A 142 7.28 -11.67 -12.68
N GLU A 143 6.06 -11.13 -12.61
CA GLU A 143 5.30 -10.68 -13.77
C GLU A 143 5.63 -9.22 -14.12
N ALA A 144 5.84 -8.38 -13.11
CA ALA A 144 6.18 -6.96 -13.27
C ALA A 144 7.54 -6.73 -13.95
N GLN A 145 8.49 -7.67 -13.88
CA GLN A 145 9.76 -7.59 -14.62
C GLN A 145 9.56 -7.46 -16.14
N LYS A 146 8.45 -7.98 -16.67
CA LYS A 146 8.09 -7.82 -18.09
C LYS A 146 7.88 -6.35 -18.46
N TYR A 147 7.56 -5.48 -17.50
CA TYR A 147 7.40 -4.03 -17.69
C TYR A 147 8.72 -3.31 -18.00
N ALA A 148 9.88 -3.94 -17.80
CA ALA A 148 11.16 -3.42 -18.30
C ALA A 148 11.13 -3.17 -19.82
N ARG A 149 10.34 -3.97 -20.55
CA ARG A 149 10.20 -3.92 -22.01
C ARG A 149 8.95 -3.15 -22.46
N ARG A 150 8.28 -2.42 -21.58
CA ARG A 150 7.04 -1.70 -21.90
C ARG A 150 7.25 -0.67 -23.01
N ASP A 151 6.18 -0.36 -23.73
CA ASP A 151 6.15 0.78 -24.65
C ASP A 151 5.97 2.06 -23.82
N LYS A 152 7.07 2.74 -23.50
CA LYS A 152 7.04 3.95 -22.65
C LYS A 152 6.19 5.09 -23.22
N ALA A 153 5.99 5.14 -24.55
CA ALA A 153 5.13 6.16 -25.16
C ALA A 153 3.63 5.83 -25.03
N ARG A 154 3.32 4.57 -24.77
CA ARG A 154 1.95 4.03 -24.66
C ARG A 154 1.69 3.35 -23.32
N SER A 155 2.41 3.72 -22.28
CA SER A 155 2.21 3.19 -20.93
C SER A 155 2.51 4.23 -19.86
N PHE A 156 1.95 4.01 -18.68
CA PHE A 156 2.30 4.71 -17.47
C PHE A 156 2.56 3.69 -16.39
N LEU A 157 3.81 3.61 -15.93
CA LEU A 157 4.26 2.69 -14.92
C LEU A 157 4.33 3.38 -13.55
N LEU A 158 3.54 2.88 -12.62
CA LEU A 158 3.62 3.27 -11.22
C LEU A 158 4.17 2.16 -10.31
N GLY A 159 4.80 2.59 -9.22
CA GLY A 159 5.26 1.74 -8.13
C GLY A 159 4.87 2.38 -6.79
N SER A 160 5.10 1.66 -5.70
CA SER A 160 4.88 2.21 -4.36
C SER A 160 6.03 1.89 -3.42
N VAL A 161 6.34 2.87 -2.58
CA VAL A 161 7.35 2.78 -1.53
C VAL A 161 6.74 3.17 -0.19
N ARG A 162 7.25 2.55 0.86
CA ARG A 162 6.85 2.78 2.25
C ARG A 162 8.11 2.87 3.10
N ASP A 163 8.04 3.49 4.27
CA ASP A 163 9.13 3.41 5.25
C ASP A 163 9.55 1.92 5.43
N PRO A 164 10.85 1.59 5.27
CA PRO A 164 11.30 0.20 5.24
C PRO A 164 10.98 -0.58 6.52
N ALA A 165 11.08 0.06 7.69
CA ALA A 165 10.78 -0.55 8.99
C ALA A 165 9.28 -0.83 9.13
N ASN A 166 8.43 0.16 8.88
CA ASN A 166 6.97 0.04 8.92
C ASN A 166 6.46 -1.01 7.93
N ARG A 167 7.05 -1.07 6.73
CA ARG A 167 6.73 -2.10 5.73
C ARG A 167 7.09 -3.50 6.22
N ALA A 168 8.29 -3.67 6.76
CA ALA A 168 8.78 -4.95 7.26
C ALA A 168 7.94 -5.46 8.44
N VAL A 169 7.67 -4.61 9.44
CA VAL A 169 6.79 -4.95 10.57
C VAL A 169 5.40 -5.33 10.07
N SER A 170 4.82 -4.53 9.17
CA SER A 170 3.52 -4.86 8.57
C SER A 170 3.54 -6.20 7.82
N ARG A 171 4.69 -6.62 7.27
CA ARG A 171 4.87 -7.93 6.64
C ARG A 171 4.91 -9.07 7.65
N VAL A 172 5.65 -8.91 8.75
CA VAL A 172 5.74 -9.90 9.83
C VAL A 172 4.35 -10.17 10.41
N PHE A 173 3.60 -9.12 10.77
CA PHE A 173 2.25 -9.28 11.31
C PHE A 173 1.24 -9.85 10.30
N TRP A 174 1.41 -9.55 9.02
CA TRP A 174 0.55 -10.09 7.99
C TRP A 174 0.80 -11.58 7.72
N VAL A 175 2.05 -11.97 7.48
CA VAL A 175 2.37 -13.35 7.08
C VAL A 175 2.61 -14.24 8.29
N GLY A 176 3.43 -13.79 9.24
CA GLY A 176 3.76 -14.56 10.44
C GLY A 176 2.57 -14.66 11.40
N VAL A 177 2.07 -13.52 11.85
CA VAL A 177 1.03 -13.49 12.90
C VAL A 177 -0.34 -13.87 12.31
N THR A 178 -0.83 -13.13 11.32
CA THR A 178 -2.20 -13.32 10.82
C THR A 178 -2.37 -14.63 10.02
N GLN A 179 -1.49 -14.91 9.05
CA GLN A 179 -1.66 -16.07 8.17
C GLN A 179 -1.16 -17.38 8.80
N LYS A 180 -0.03 -17.35 9.51
CA LYS A 180 0.59 -18.54 10.10
C LYS A 180 0.25 -18.75 11.57
N GLY A 181 -0.44 -17.81 12.23
CA GLY A 181 -0.84 -17.93 13.62
C GLY A 181 0.33 -17.87 14.61
N LEU A 182 1.43 -17.19 14.25
CA LEU A 182 2.56 -17.01 15.16
C LEU A 182 2.21 -15.98 16.25
N ASP A 183 2.63 -16.25 17.48
CA ASP A 183 2.51 -15.28 18.57
C ASP A 183 3.42 -14.05 18.29
N PRO A 184 2.92 -12.82 18.49
CA PRO A 184 3.67 -11.60 18.19
C PRO A 184 4.68 -11.26 19.30
N THR A 185 5.53 -12.20 19.70
CA THR A 185 6.61 -11.96 20.67
C THR A 185 7.79 -11.23 20.03
N ASP A 186 8.61 -10.56 20.84
CA ASP A 186 9.80 -9.86 20.34
C ASP A 186 10.75 -10.81 19.60
N GLU A 187 10.92 -12.03 20.12
CA GLU A 187 11.79 -13.06 19.55
C GLU A 187 11.30 -13.47 18.16
N ASN A 188 10.00 -13.74 18.01
CA ASN A 188 9.41 -14.12 16.72
C ASN A 188 9.49 -12.96 15.71
N VAL A 189 9.23 -11.73 16.15
CA VAL A 189 9.29 -10.56 15.27
C VAL A 189 10.72 -10.28 14.81
N LEU A 190 11.70 -10.32 15.72
CA LEU A 190 13.10 -10.10 15.40
C LEU A 190 13.68 -11.21 14.51
N ASP A 191 13.33 -12.47 14.76
CA ASP A 191 13.73 -13.58 13.90
C ASP A 191 13.23 -13.37 12.47
N TRP A 192 11.96 -13.00 12.31
CA TRP A 192 11.42 -12.72 11.00
C TRP A 192 12.08 -11.53 10.30
N LEU A 193 12.29 -10.43 11.02
CA LEU A 193 12.92 -9.22 10.48
C LEU A 193 14.38 -9.47 10.03
N SER A 194 15.09 -10.40 10.67
CA SER A 194 16.50 -10.67 10.37
C SER A 194 16.71 -11.78 9.34
N HIS A 195 15.83 -12.79 9.29
CA HIS A 195 16.06 -13.99 8.48
C HIS A 195 15.12 -14.15 7.28
N THR A 196 13.96 -13.49 7.25
CA THR A 196 12.98 -13.72 6.17
C THR A 196 13.34 -12.93 4.91
N THR A 197 13.99 -13.60 3.96
CA THR A 197 14.52 -13.02 2.71
C THR A 197 13.79 -13.44 1.44
N ASP A 198 12.64 -14.11 1.57
CA ASP A 198 11.87 -14.55 0.42
C ASP A 198 11.49 -13.38 -0.50
N HIS A 199 11.56 -13.60 -1.81
CA HIS A 199 11.31 -12.56 -2.82
C HIS A 199 9.90 -11.95 -2.76
N GLN A 200 8.89 -12.71 -2.33
CA GLN A 200 7.51 -12.28 -2.23
C GLN A 200 7.12 -12.03 -0.76
N TYR A 201 7.59 -12.87 0.16
CA TYR A 201 7.21 -12.93 1.58
C TYR A 201 8.21 -12.29 2.55
N GLY A 202 9.37 -11.86 2.07
CA GLY A 202 10.47 -11.32 2.87
C GLY A 202 10.18 -10.02 3.62
N ALA A 203 10.78 -9.93 4.82
CA ALA A 203 10.93 -8.69 5.58
C ALA A 203 12.14 -7.87 5.08
N VAL A 204 13.15 -8.56 4.54
CA VAL A 204 14.40 -8.00 4.01
C VAL A 204 14.75 -8.65 2.68
N SER A 205 15.81 -8.17 2.01
CA SER A 205 16.42 -8.86 0.87
C SER A 205 17.68 -9.63 1.30
N LYS A 206 18.22 -10.47 0.42
CA LYS A 206 19.51 -11.12 0.61
C LYS A 206 20.66 -10.15 0.34
N GLY A 207 20.75 -9.07 1.12
CA GLY A 207 21.79 -8.04 1.02
C GLY A 207 21.81 -7.26 -0.30
N GLN A 208 20.64 -7.08 -0.93
CA GLN A 208 20.47 -6.37 -2.20
C GLN A 208 20.08 -4.89 -2.01
N GLY A 209 20.34 -4.32 -0.82
CA GLY A 209 20.02 -2.93 -0.46
C GLY A 209 18.66 -2.74 0.18
N GLY A 210 17.86 -3.80 0.28
CA GLY A 210 16.53 -3.76 0.89
C GLY A 210 15.49 -4.48 0.04
N PHE A 211 14.33 -4.75 0.63
CA PHE A 211 13.28 -5.52 -0.03
C PHE A 211 12.68 -4.73 -1.21
N GLN A 212 12.31 -3.47 -1.01
CA GLN A 212 11.62 -2.64 -2.01
C GLN A 212 12.50 -2.31 -3.20
N THR A 213 13.79 -2.02 -2.96
CA THR A 213 14.81 -1.78 -3.99
C THR A 213 14.95 -2.99 -4.90
N ARG A 214 15.07 -4.19 -4.31
CA ARG A 214 15.07 -5.44 -5.07
C ARG A 214 13.76 -5.64 -5.82
N TYR A 215 12.62 -5.35 -5.17
CA TYR A 215 11.29 -5.60 -5.70
C TYR A 215 10.93 -4.69 -6.89
N LEU A 216 11.40 -3.44 -6.86
CA LEU A 216 11.09 -2.44 -7.88
C LEU A 216 12.10 -2.43 -9.03
N ASP A 217 13.24 -3.13 -8.92
CA ASP A 217 14.21 -3.20 -10.01
C ASP A 217 13.75 -4.15 -11.13
N LEU A 218 13.35 -3.55 -12.25
CA LEU A 218 12.81 -4.28 -13.40
C LEU A 218 13.90 -5.00 -14.22
N ARG A 219 15.18 -4.64 -14.04
CA ARG A 219 16.26 -5.02 -14.98
C ARG A 219 17.01 -6.29 -14.59
N GLU A 220 16.96 -6.69 -13.32
CA GLU A 220 17.86 -7.72 -12.81
C GLU A 220 17.13 -8.75 -11.93
N PRO A 221 16.49 -9.78 -12.54
CA PRO A 221 16.19 -11.01 -11.83
C PRO A 221 17.51 -11.70 -11.46
N GLY A 222 18.12 -11.32 -10.34
CA GLY A 222 19.30 -12.02 -9.84
C GLY A 222 20.53 -11.17 -9.57
N ALA A 223 20.36 -9.89 -9.18
CA ALA A 223 21.43 -9.18 -8.48
C ALA A 223 22.01 -10.12 -7.43
N LYS A 224 23.32 -10.42 -7.50
CA LYS A 224 23.93 -11.45 -6.67
C LYS A 224 23.58 -11.20 -5.21
N ASP A 225 23.32 -12.28 -4.47
CA ASP A 225 23.06 -12.18 -3.05
C ASP A 225 24.27 -11.51 -2.35
N TRP A 226 23.99 -10.65 -1.38
CA TRP A 226 24.95 -10.01 -0.46
C TRP A 226 25.94 -9.02 -1.10
N VAL A 227 25.56 -8.41 -2.22
CA VAL A 227 26.37 -7.39 -2.92
C VAL A 227 26.54 -6.10 -2.12
N TYR A 228 25.47 -5.60 -1.50
CA TYR A 228 25.44 -4.29 -0.83
C TYR A 228 25.47 -4.37 0.69
N PHE A 229 25.30 -5.56 1.26
CA PHE A 229 25.33 -5.81 2.69
C PHE A 229 25.81 -7.25 2.93
N THR A 230 26.62 -7.45 3.97
CA THR A 230 26.99 -8.79 4.45
C THR A 230 27.01 -8.85 5.97
N TRP A 231 26.90 -10.07 6.51
CA TRP A 231 26.85 -10.28 7.95
C TRP A 231 28.20 -10.13 8.65
N GLU A 232 29.32 -10.13 7.92
CA GLU A 232 30.66 -9.86 8.47
C GLU A 232 30.86 -8.37 8.77
N HIS A 233 30.13 -7.49 8.07
CA HIS A 233 30.22 -6.04 8.20
C HIS A 233 28.84 -5.41 8.35
N LYS A 234 28.09 -5.89 9.36
CA LYS A 234 26.68 -5.56 9.56
C LYS A 234 26.36 -4.07 9.59
N THR A 235 27.28 -3.21 10.02
CA THR A 235 27.03 -1.77 10.16
C THR A 235 27.45 -0.94 8.95
N ARG A 236 27.89 -1.59 7.84
CA ARG A 236 28.43 -0.90 6.66
C ARG A 236 27.66 -1.27 5.39
N VAL A 237 27.41 -0.26 4.57
CA VAL A 237 26.89 -0.44 3.20
C VAL A 237 28.06 -0.75 2.28
N ARG A 238 28.04 -1.92 1.64
CA ARG A 238 29.03 -2.27 0.61
C ARG A 238 28.66 -1.61 -0.70
N ASN A 239 29.66 -1.11 -1.40
CA ASN A 239 29.52 -0.56 -2.75
C ASN A 239 28.39 0.51 -2.87
N PRO A 240 28.38 1.55 -2.01
CA PRO A 240 27.27 2.52 -1.93
C PRO A 240 27.05 3.28 -3.25
N VAL A 241 28.09 3.48 -4.05
CA VAL A 241 27.98 4.10 -5.39
C VAL A 241 27.16 3.23 -6.35
N ALA A 242 27.40 1.92 -6.37
CA ALA A 242 26.63 0.99 -7.21
C ALA A 242 25.16 0.90 -6.74
N LEU A 243 24.93 0.87 -5.41
CA LEU A 243 23.57 0.90 -4.86
C LEU A 243 22.83 2.19 -5.21
N THR A 244 23.52 3.34 -5.14
CA THR A 244 23.00 4.65 -5.58
C THR A 244 22.64 4.63 -7.06
N GLY A 245 23.51 4.09 -7.91
CA GLY A 245 23.24 3.91 -9.34
C GLY A 245 22.01 3.02 -9.60
N ARG A 246 21.80 2.00 -8.77
CA ARG A 246 20.62 1.14 -8.82
C ARG A 246 19.34 1.90 -8.48
N VAL A 247 19.32 2.61 -7.35
CA VAL A 247 18.16 3.44 -6.95
C VAL A 247 17.84 4.49 -8.01
N LYS A 248 18.86 5.18 -8.54
CA LYS A 248 18.69 6.15 -9.64
C LYS A 248 17.99 5.54 -10.84
N ALA A 249 18.38 4.33 -11.22
CA ALA A 249 17.79 3.67 -12.37
C ALA A 249 16.37 3.18 -12.11
N ILE A 250 16.06 2.72 -10.89
CA ILE A 250 14.67 2.45 -10.46
C ILE A 250 13.84 3.73 -10.64
N LEU A 251 14.24 4.86 -10.07
CA LEU A 251 13.49 6.12 -10.18
C LEU A 251 13.27 6.56 -11.64
N ARG A 252 14.24 6.31 -12.53
CA ARG A 252 14.12 6.62 -13.97
C ARG A 252 13.19 5.67 -14.73
N ASP A 253 13.05 4.44 -14.27
CA ASP A 253 12.27 3.44 -14.97
C ASP A 253 10.76 3.58 -14.68
N TYR A 254 10.36 4.29 -13.63
CA TYR A 254 8.97 4.51 -13.25
C TYR A 254 8.51 5.91 -13.63
N ASP A 255 7.27 6.01 -14.08
CA ASP A 255 6.63 7.28 -14.45
C ASP A 255 6.10 8.01 -13.20
N PHE A 256 5.80 7.25 -12.14
CA PHE A 256 5.47 7.79 -10.82
C PHE A 256 5.73 6.77 -9.69
N MET A 257 6.19 7.25 -8.52
CA MET A 257 6.31 6.45 -7.30
C MET A 257 5.40 7.01 -6.22
N VAL A 258 4.47 6.19 -5.74
CA VAL A 258 3.60 6.54 -4.61
C VAL A 258 4.36 6.36 -3.30
N VAL A 259 4.31 7.37 -2.42
CA VAL A 259 4.87 7.32 -1.07
C VAL A 259 3.74 7.07 -0.08
N VAL A 260 3.76 5.92 0.60
CA VAL A 260 2.64 5.47 1.45
C VAL A 260 2.40 6.41 2.64
N GLU A 261 3.45 6.97 3.23
CA GLU A 261 3.36 7.95 4.32
C GLU A 261 2.71 9.27 3.88
N ARG A 262 2.68 9.52 2.57
CA ARG A 262 2.06 10.69 1.91
C ARG A 262 1.04 10.24 0.88
N MET A 263 0.21 9.24 1.24
CA MET A 263 -0.70 8.56 0.30
C MET A 263 -1.65 9.55 -0.38
N ASP A 264 -2.33 10.41 0.37
CA ASP A 264 -3.31 11.35 -0.19
C ASP A 264 -2.64 12.31 -1.20
N GLU A 265 -1.48 12.86 -0.85
CA GLU A 265 -0.70 13.73 -1.75
C GLU A 265 -0.23 12.98 -3.01
N SER A 266 0.26 11.75 -2.83
CA SER A 266 0.72 10.91 -3.93
C SER A 266 -0.42 10.56 -4.88
N VAL A 267 -1.60 10.24 -4.36
CA VAL A 267 -2.78 9.90 -5.14
C VAL A 267 -3.28 11.12 -5.91
N VAL A 268 -3.36 12.29 -5.28
CA VAL A 268 -3.72 13.54 -5.97
C VAL A 268 -2.72 13.87 -7.08
N MET A 269 -1.43 13.74 -6.81
CA MET A 269 -0.40 13.94 -7.83
C MET A 269 -0.55 12.96 -8.99
N LEU A 270 -0.87 11.69 -8.73
CA LEU A 270 -1.19 10.70 -9.77
C LEU A 270 -2.35 11.18 -10.66
N GLY A 271 -3.45 11.66 -10.06
CA GLY A 271 -4.60 12.20 -10.79
C GLY A 271 -4.20 13.36 -11.71
N LEU A 272 -3.39 14.28 -11.21
CA LEU A 272 -2.87 15.42 -11.97
C LEU A 272 -1.97 14.97 -13.12
N LEU A 273 -1.06 14.03 -12.89
CA LEU A 273 -0.15 13.48 -13.90
C LEU A 273 -0.91 12.77 -15.03
N LEU A 274 -1.99 12.07 -14.71
CA LEU A 274 -2.83 11.37 -15.68
C LEU A 274 -3.88 12.30 -16.34
N GLY A 275 -4.20 13.42 -15.69
CA GLY A 275 -5.21 14.37 -16.13
C GLY A 275 -6.64 13.87 -15.90
N ILE A 276 -6.90 13.22 -14.77
CA ILE A 276 -8.20 12.66 -14.37
C ILE A 276 -8.74 13.36 -13.11
N ASP A 277 -10.03 13.19 -12.85
CA ASP A 277 -10.68 13.78 -11.67
C ASP A 277 -10.27 13.03 -10.39
N VAL A 278 -10.23 13.75 -9.26
CA VAL A 278 -9.88 13.14 -7.96
C VAL A 278 -10.95 12.15 -7.45
N GLY A 279 -12.18 12.21 -7.96
CA GLY A 279 -13.24 11.22 -7.71
C GLY A 279 -12.91 9.82 -8.24
N ASP A 280 -12.14 9.71 -9.31
CA ASP A 280 -11.70 8.44 -9.92
C ASP A 280 -10.61 7.75 -9.09
N LEU A 281 -10.14 8.42 -8.03
CA LEU A 281 -9.06 7.96 -7.17
C LEU A 281 -9.54 7.46 -5.80
N LEU A 282 -10.84 7.60 -5.53
CA LEU A 282 -11.44 7.26 -4.24
C LEU A 282 -11.57 5.74 -4.09
N THR A 283 -11.28 5.24 -2.88
CA THR A 283 -11.47 3.83 -2.54
C THR A 283 -11.87 3.71 -1.07
N VAL A 284 -12.55 2.62 -0.74
CA VAL A 284 -12.80 2.23 0.65
C VAL A 284 -11.80 1.13 1.03
N SER A 285 -11.14 1.28 2.18
CA SER A 285 -10.16 0.29 2.65
C SER A 285 -10.85 -0.96 3.18
N SER A 286 -10.59 -2.11 2.54
CA SER A 286 -11.03 -3.42 3.02
C SER A 286 -10.07 -4.06 4.03
N LYS A 287 -8.86 -3.49 4.21
CA LYS A 287 -7.76 -4.09 5.00
C LYS A 287 -7.29 -3.16 6.13
N VAL A 288 -8.21 -2.79 7.00
CA VAL A 288 -7.87 -2.13 8.26
C VAL A 288 -7.67 -3.17 9.36
N HIS A 289 -6.96 -2.79 10.43
CA HIS A 289 -6.77 -3.66 11.60
C HIS A 289 -8.12 -4.07 12.20
N ASP A 290 -8.15 -5.21 12.90
CA ASP A 290 -9.35 -5.78 13.53
C ASP A 290 -10.51 -6.16 12.61
N ARG A 291 -10.37 -5.99 11.29
CA ARG A 291 -11.28 -6.58 10.30
C ARG A 291 -10.83 -7.97 9.88
N TYR A 292 -11.68 -8.63 9.12
CA TYR A 292 -11.43 -9.95 8.59
C TYR A 292 -11.02 -9.89 7.11
N HIS A 293 -10.06 -10.72 6.72
CA HIS A 293 -9.68 -10.92 5.33
C HIS A 293 -10.03 -12.32 4.89
N TYR A 294 -10.66 -12.44 3.71
CA TYR A 294 -11.02 -13.71 3.12
C TYR A 294 -9.81 -14.34 2.44
N PHE A 295 -9.54 -15.60 2.77
CA PHE A 295 -8.46 -16.38 2.19
C PHE A 295 -9.07 -17.49 1.32
N PRO A 296 -9.11 -17.33 -0.02
CA PRO A 296 -9.79 -18.29 -0.90
C PRO A 296 -9.29 -19.73 -0.74
N TRP A 297 -7.98 -19.92 -0.55
CA TRP A 297 -7.38 -21.24 -0.36
C TRP A 297 -7.72 -21.91 0.98
N LEU A 298 -8.19 -21.14 1.97
CA LEU A 298 -8.68 -21.67 3.25
C LEU A 298 -10.21 -21.74 3.30
N GLY A 299 -10.90 -21.12 2.34
CA GLY A 299 -12.36 -20.97 2.37
C GLY A 299 -12.90 -20.21 3.58
N LYS A 300 -12.05 -19.47 4.32
CA LYS A 300 -12.43 -18.78 5.56
C LYS A 300 -11.83 -17.39 5.67
N CYS A 301 -12.43 -16.61 6.56
CA CYS A 301 -11.98 -15.30 6.96
C CYS A 301 -11.03 -15.41 8.17
N LEU A 302 -9.91 -14.69 8.14
CA LEU A 302 -9.02 -14.54 9.30
C LEU A 302 -9.02 -13.08 9.76
N ARG A 303 -9.08 -12.87 11.07
CA ARG A 303 -8.96 -11.54 11.67
C ARG A 303 -7.53 -11.03 11.48
N ILE A 304 -7.40 -9.81 10.99
CA ILE A 304 -6.11 -9.16 10.75
C ILE A 304 -5.55 -8.69 12.09
N ALA A 305 -4.41 -9.26 12.50
CA ALA A 305 -3.74 -8.85 13.73
C ALA A 305 -3.22 -7.41 13.59
N PRO A 306 -3.46 -6.52 14.58
CA PRO A 306 -2.86 -5.20 14.59
C PRO A 306 -1.34 -5.32 14.72
N SER A 307 -0.61 -4.55 13.91
CA SER A 307 0.85 -4.49 14.03
C SER A 307 1.27 -3.53 15.13
N PHE A 308 2.26 -3.91 15.92
CA PHE A 308 2.88 -3.04 16.91
C PHE A 308 4.41 -3.18 16.86
N VAL A 309 5.10 -2.21 17.46
CA VAL A 309 6.55 -2.20 17.61
C VAL A 309 6.85 -2.10 19.10
N SER A 310 7.34 -3.18 19.69
CA SER A 310 7.83 -3.15 21.07
C SER A 310 9.10 -2.32 21.16
N ARG A 311 9.51 -1.98 22.39
CA ARG A 311 10.79 -1.29 22.63
C ARG A 311 11.98 -2.06 22.05
N LYS A 312 12.05 -3.38 22.25
CA LYS A 312 13.16 -4.21 21.78
C LYS A 312 13.22 -4.28 20.25
N VAL A 313 12.06 -4.43 19.60
CA VAL A 313 11.95 -4.38 18.14
C VAL A 313 12.33 -3.00 17.60
N GLY A 314 11.89 -1.92 18.26
CA GLY A 314 12.23 -0.55 17.91
C GLY A 314 13.74 -0.27 18.00
N LEU A 315 14.41 -0.78 19.04
CA LEU A 315 15.88 -0.66 19.15
C LEU A 315 16.60 -1.34 17.99
N TYR A 316 16.14 -2.52 17.57
CA TYR A 316 16.70 -3.20 16.40
C TYR A 316 16.45 -2.43 15.09
N LEU A 317 15.22 -1.96 14.86
CA LEU A 317 14.85 -1.21 13.65
C LEU A 317 15.57 0.13 13.53
N ASN A 318 16.08 0.69 14.62
CA ASN A 318 16.91 1.89 14.57
C ASN A 318 18.42 1.61 14.67
N SER A 319 18.83 0.33 14.67
CA SER A 319 20.24 -0.03 14.71
C SER A 319 20.94 0.24 13.38
N SER A 320 22.25 0.50 13.44
CA SER A 320 23.10 0.61 12.25
C SER A 320 23.07 -0.65 11.37
N SER A 321 22.88 -1.84 11.98
CA SER A 321 22.75 -3.10 11.25
C SER A 321 21.51 -3.14 10.37
N TRP A 322 20.36 -2.80 10.94
CA TRP A 322 19.11 -2.74 10.20
C TRP A 322 19.18 -1.70 9.08
N TYR A 323 19.70 -0.52 9.42
CA TYR A 323 19.79 0.60 8.48
C TYR A 323 20.73 0.28 7.31
N ALA A 324 21.91 -0.30 7.56
CA ALA A 324 22.83 -0.70 6.51
C ALA A 324 22.25 -1.79 5.59
N GLN A 325 21.51 -2.76 6.15
CA GLN A 325 20.86 -3.83 5.38
C GLN A 325 19.79 -3.30 4.42
N ASN A 326 19.07 -2.25 4.83
CA ASN A 326 17.94 -1.67 4.10
C ASN A 326 18.27 -0.27 3.52
N TYR A 327 19.55 0.08 3.41
CA TYR A 327 19.98 1.42 3.01
C TYR A 327 19.41 1.86 1.65
N GLY A 328 19.33 0.94 0.69
CA GLY A 328 18.73 1.19 -0.62
C GLY A 328 17.24 1.50 -0.53
N ASP A 329 16.50 0.81 0.34
CA ASP A 329 15.06 1.09 0.54
C ASP A 329 14.86 2.46 1.19
N TYR A 330 15.68 2.83 2.18
CA TYR A 330 15.66 4.18 2.77
C TYR A 330 16.01 5.25 1.74
N LEU A 331 17.06 5.03 0.94
CA LEU A 331 17.46 5.94 -0.12
C LEU A 331 16.38 6.10 -1.19
N LEU A 332 15.74 5.00 -1.59
CA LEU A 332 14.65 5.01 -2.57
C LEU A 332 13.40 5.71 -2.02
N HIS A 333 13.03 5.44 -0.77
CA HIS A 333 11.88 6.06 -0.10
C HIS A 333 12.04 7.58 0.02
N GLU A 334 13.19 8.04 0.54
CA GLU A 334 13.46 9.47 0.67
C GLU A 334 13.51 10.16 -0.71
N ALA A 335 14.21 9.55 -1.68
CA ALA A 335 14.30 10.13 -3.02
C ALA A 335 12.91 10.22 -3.69
N ALA A 336 12.03 9.23 -3.48
CA ALA A 336 10.65 9.29 -3.96
C ALA A 336 9.82 10.37 -3.26
N SER A 337 9.98 10.56 -1.94
CA SER A 337 9.34 11.64 -1.18
C SER A 337 9.77 13.02 -1.67
N LEU A 338 11.07 13.24 -1.82
CA LEU A 338 11.60 14.48 -2.39
C LEU A 338 11.19 14.68 -3.86
N SER A 339 11.01 13.59 -4.62
CA SER A 339 10.48 13.66 -5.98
C SER A 339 9.01 14.10 -6.01
N LEU A 340 8.21 13.67 -5.03
CA LEU A 340 6.84 14.14 -4.86
C LEU A 340 6.82 15.65 -4.58
N ASP A 341 7.65 16.15 -3.67
CA ASP A 341 7.74 17.60 -3.40
C ASP A 341 8.13 18.40 -4.63
N LYS A 342 9.18 17.98 -5.35
CA LYS A 342 9.59 18.63 -6.60
C LYS A 342 8.48 18.63 -7.65
N SER A 343 7.64 17.60 -7.66
CA SER A 343 6.54 17.47 -8.62
C SER A 343 5.35 18.36 -8.25
N ILE A 344 5.03 18.47 -6.96
CA ILE A 344 4.02 19.40 -6.44
C ILE A 344 4.42 20.84 -6.78
N GLU A 345 5.67 21.22 -6.51
CA GLU A 345 6.17 22.55 -6.84
C GLU A 345 6.13 22.83 -8.35
N ALA A 346 6.57 21.87 -9.17
CA ALA A 346 6.57 22.01 -10.63
C ALA A 346 5.15 22.09 -11.23
N TRP A 347 4.16 21.45 -10.61
CA TRP A 347 2.76 21.54 -11.04
C TRP A 347 2.11 22.88 -10.65
N GLY A 348 2.58 23.44 -9.53
CA GLY A 348 2.07 24.66 -8.91
C GLY A 348 1.31 24.34 -7.62
N ARG A 349 1.91 24.71 -6.49
CA ARG A 349 1.38 24.47 -5.13
C ARG A 349 -0.11 24.84 -4.97
N PRO A 350 -0.61 26.02 -5.42
CA PRO A 350 -2.03 26.35 -5.26
C PRO A 350 -2.99 25.37 -5.96
N LYS A 351 -2.66 24.95 -7.19
CA LYS A 351 -3.49 23.99 -7.94
C LYS A 351 -3.48 22.61 -7.28
N PHE A 352 -2.34 22.22 -6.74
CA PHE A 352 -2.21 20.96 -6.01
C PHE A 352 -3.02 20.99 -4.71
N ASP A 353 -2.88 22.06 -3.92
CA ASP A 353 -3.58 22.20 -2.63
C ASP A 353 -5.10 22.23 -2.81
N GLU A 354 -5.59 22.88 -3.87
CA GLU A 354 -7.01 22.85 -4.24
C GLU A 354 -7.49 21.42 -4.55
N ALA A 355 -6.75 20.68 -5.39
CA ALA A 355 -7.08 19.30 -5.73
C ALA A 355 -7.00 18.38 -4.49
N LEU A 356 -6.03 18.59 -3.60
CA LEU A 356 -5.89 17.85 -2.35
C LEU A 356 -7.02 18.13 -1.37
N ALA A 357 -7.44 19.38 -1.23
CA ALA A 357 -8.57 19.76 -0.40
C ALA A 357 -9.86 19.10 -0.91
N ARG A 358 -10.08 19.13 -2.23
CA ARG A 358 -11.22 18.46 -2.87
C ARG A 358 -11.19 16.95 -2.67
N TYR A 359 -10.04 16.31 -2.90
CA TYR A 359 -9.87 14.88 -2.67
C TYR A 359 -10.20 14.48 -1.22
N ARG A 360 -9.66 15.21 -0.23
CA ARG A 360 -9.88 14.92 1.20
C ARG A 360 -11.35 15.04 1.58
N LYS A 361 -12.03 16.10 1.12
CA LYS A 361 -13.47 16.30 1.37
C LYS A 361 -14.32 15.17 0.77
N LEU A 362 -14.01 14.74 -0.46
CA LEU A 362 -14.70 13.62 -1.09
C LEU A 362 -14.41 12.28 -0.39
N LYS A 363 -13.15 12.06 0.02
CA LYS A 363 -12.74 10.86 0.75
C LYS A 363 -13.45 10.74 2.09
N GLU A 364 -13.51 11.82 2.86
CA GLU A 364 -14.24 11.88 4.14
C GLU A 364 -15.72 11.52 3.93
N ARG A 365 -16.37 12.13 2.94
CA ARG A 365 -17.77 11.83 2.59
C ARG A 365 -17.98 10.37 2.16
N VAL A 366 -17.06 9.81 1.37
CA VAL A 366 -17.09 8.39 0.98
C VAL A 366 -16.91 7.48 2.20
N GLU A 367 -15.99 7.81 3.11
CA GLU A 367 -15.79 7.04 4.33
C GLU A 367 -17.05 7.05 5.21
N GLU A 368 -17.68 8.21 5.39
CA GLU A 368 -18.93 8.34 6.14
C GLU A 368 -20.09 7.59 5.48
N GLU A 369 -20.31 7.80 4.18
CA GLU A 369 -21.52 7.30 3.51
C GLU A 369 -21.41 5.84 3.06
N CYS A 370 -20.20 5.36 2.73
CA CYS A 370 -20.02 4.10 2.02
C CYS A 370 -19.41 2.99 2.87
N LEU A 371 -18.70 3.28 3.96
CA LEU A 371 -17.98 2.26 4.73
C LEU A 371 -18.92 1.17 5.28
N GLU A 372 -20.07 1.56 5.84
CA GLU A 372 -21.08 0.64 6.39
C GLU A 372 -21.92 -0.04 5.30
N LYS A 373 -22.10 0.62 4.15
CA LYS A 373 -22.87 0.09 3.01
C LYS A 373 -22.07 -0.88 2.15
N THR A 374 -20.74 -0.89 2.30
CA THR A 374 -19.85 -1.72 1.49
C THR A 374 -19.96 -3.19 1.89
N VAL A 375 -20.23 -4.05 0.91
CA VAL A 375 -20.29 -5.50 1.11
C VAL A 375 -18.91 -6.09 0.84
N PHE A 376 -18.14 -6.31 1.90
CA PHE A 376 -16.83 -6.96 1.83
C PHE A 376 -16.94 -8.49 1.78
N GLN A 377 -15.87 -9.17 1.36
CA GLN A 377 -15.79 -10.63 1.32
C GLN A 377 -15.92 -11.32 2.69
N CYS A 378 -15.76 -10.57 3.78
CA CYS A 378 -15.98 -11.04 5.15
C CYS A 378 -16.95 -10.10 5.85
N THR A 379 -17.81 -10.64 6.71
CA THR A 379 -18.60 -9.84 7.66
C THR A 379 -17.72 -9.34 8.82
N SER A 380 -18.26 -8.45 9.66
CA SER A 380 -17.63 -8.00 10.91
C SER A 380 -17.38 -9.15 11.90
N GLU A 381 -18.14 -10.23 11.81
CA GLU A 381 -18.02 -11.44 12.65
C GLU A 381 -17.09 -12.49 12.03
N GLY A 382 -16.49 -12.21 10.87
CA GLY A 382 -15.61 -13.15 10.19
C GLY A 382 -16.32 -14.26 9.42
N VAL A 383 -17.56 -14.04 8.98
CA VAL A 383 -18.25 -14.97 8.08
C VAL A 383 -17.87 -14.65 6.64
N ALA A 384 -17.42 -15.67 5.90
CA ALA A 384 -17.11 -15.53 4.48
C ALA A 384 -18.37 -15.32 3.64
N GLN A 385 -18.34 -14.33 2.74
CA GLN A 385 -19.43 -13.99 1.83
C GLN A 385 -18.94 -13.51 0.44
N PRO A 386 -17.99 -14.21 -0.21
CA PRO A 386 -17.38 -13.75 -1.46
C PRO A 386 -18.41 -13.49 -2.57
N GLU A 387 -19.44 -14.35 -2.70
CA GLU A 387 -20.52 -14.23 -3.69
C GLU A 387 -21.29 -12.90 -3.56
N LYS A 388 -21.54 -12.43 -2.33
CA LYS A 388 -22.22 -11.15 -2.11
C LYS A 388 -21.33 -9.96 -2.49
N ALA A 389 -20.03 -10.09 -2.22
CA ALA A 389 -19.04 -9.05 -2.49
C ALA A 389 -18.78 -8.84 -3.99
N GLU A 390 -19.04 -9.83 -4.85
CA GLU A 390 -18.87 -9.71 -6.32
C GLU A 390 -19.65 -8.53 -6.91
N SER A 391 -20.84 -8.24 -6.38
CA SER A 391 -21.65 -7.09 -6.82
C SER A 391 -21.12 -5.73 -6.36
N ASN A 392 -20.11 -5.71 -5.48
CA ASN A 392 -19.67 -4.51 -4.77
C ASN A 392 -18.17 -4.23 -4.92
N CYS A 393 -17.39 -5.18 -5.45
CA CYS A 393 -15.95 -5.09 -5.64
C CYS A 393 -15.61 -5.31 -7.13
N TYR A 394 -14.60 -4.62 -7.65
CA TYR A 394 -14.17 -4.81 -9.04
C TYR A 394 -13.53 -6.18 -9.27
N ASP A 395 -12.73 -6.66 -8.32
CA ASP A 395 -12.13 -7.99 -8.39
C ASP A 395 -11.77 -8.50 -6.99
N ARG A 396 -12.47 -9.54 -6.55
CA ARG A 396 -12.32 -10.16 -5.22
C ARG A 396 -12.45 -9.12 -4.09
N ASP A 397 -11.35 -8.78 -3.42
CA ASP A 397 -11.28 -7.84 -2.31
C ASP A 397 -10.82 -6.44 -2.74
N ARG A 398 -10.70 -6.20 -4.05
CA ARG A 398 -10.21 -4.96 -4.66
C ARG A 398 -11.37 -4.10 -5.15
N GLY A 399 -11.28 -2.80 -4.86
CA GLY A 399 -12.27 -1.82 -5.30
C GLY A 399 -13.65 -2.03 -4.69
N CYS A 400 -13.74 -2.57 -3.49
CA CYS A 400 -15.02 -2.74 -2.82
C CYS A 400 -15.66 -1.38 -2.49
N GLY A 401 -16.98 -1.32 -2.57
CA GLY A 401 -17.77 -0.11 -2.31
C GLY A 401 -17.95 0.79 -3.53
N TYR A 402 -17.41 0.43 -4.70
CA TYR A 402 -17.43 1.29 -5.89
C TYR A 402 -18.83 1.83 -6.26
N PRO A 403 -19.95 1.07 -6.19
CA PRO A 403 -21.26 1.61 -6.57
C PRO A 403 -21.72 2.74 -5.64
N CYS A 404 -21.31 2.68 -4.37
CA CYS A 404 -21.58 3.76 -3.42
C CYS A 404 -20.69 4.97 -3.71
N ILE A 405 -19.39 4.74 -3.95
CA ILE A 405 -18.43 5.79 -4.29
C ILE A 405 -18.91 6.58 -5.51
N ASP A 406 -19.32 5.90 -6.58
CA ASP A 406 -19.79 6.52 -7.82
C ASP A 406 -20.97 7.45 -7.57
N ARG A 407 -21.96 6.97 -6.82
CA ARG A 407 -23.11 7.79 -6.43
C ARG A 407 -22.69 9.01 -5.61
N THR A 408 -21.84 8.83 -4.59
CA THR A 408 -21.36 9.93 -3.73
C THR A 408 -20.58 10.97 -4.53
N VAL A 409 -19.75 10.55 -5.50
CA VAL A 409 -19.04 11.46 -6.41
C VAL A 409 -20.01 12.22 -7.31
N LEU A 410 -20.97 11.53 -7.94
CA LEU A 410 -21.98 12.15 -8.80
C LEU A 410 -22.86 13.17 -8.05
N GLU A 411 -23.27 12.85 -6.83
CA GLU A 411 -24.04 13.77 -5.99
C GLU A 411 -23.20 14.96 -5.53
N SER A 412 -21.91 14.76 -5.24
CA SER A 412 -21.01 15.85 -4.89
C SER A 412 -20.79 16.80 -6.07
N ALA A 413 -20.68 16.30 -7.29
CA ALA A 413 -20.55 17.15 -8.47
C ALA A 413 -21.72 18.13 -8.64
N ARG A 414 -22.94 17.76 -8.20
CA ARG A 414 -24.14 18.60 -8.30
C ARG A 414 -24.23 19.72 -7.25
N THR A 415 -23.42 19.67 -6.19
CA THR A 415 -23.50 20.62 -5.06
C THR A 415 -22.34 21.61 -5.03
N TRP A 416 -21.38 21.47 -5.95
CA TRP A 416 -20.16 22.29 -6.00
C TRP A 416 -20.19 23.34 -7.13
N ASP A 417 -21.04 23.14 -8.13
CA ASP A 417 -21.46 24.16 -9.10
C ASP A 417 -22.57 25.03 -8.47
#